data_AF-X0BDM0-F1
#
_entry.id   AF-X0BDM0-F1
#
_cell.length_a   1.000
_cell.length_b   1.000
_cell.length_c   1.000
_cell.angle_alpha   90.00
_cell.angle_beta   90.00
_cell.angle_gamma   90.00
#
_symmetry.space_group_name_H-M   'P 1'
#
loop_
_entity.id
_entity.type
_entity.pdbx_description
1 polymer ?
#
loop_
_entity_poly.entity_id
_entity_poly.type
_entity_poly.pdbx_seq_one_letter_code
_entity_poly.pdbx_strand_id
1 'polypeptide(L)'
;MDGANNLAPRPGVRGLQPWETVSLEIGGRVFEITATPCQHLPGGECIGFVLTCAKFGHSNGKSNAIYFSGDTVYVPQLAEIGNKFNIVVALINLGCAVAGLPTGPVQITMDAKQAAQLVRAIGAKIMVPMHFESWEHFTQKGPEVRKVLQEEGMEDKTVYVNLGEKTCLI
;
A
#
# COMPACT_ATOMS: atom_id res chain seq x y z
N MET A 1 -14.83 -7.60 -12.59
CA MET A 1 -15.80 -6.51 -12.32
C MET A 1 -15.05 -5.23 -12.60
N ASP A 2 -15.56 -4.37 -13.48
CA ASP A 2 -14.86 -3.15 -13.88
C ASP A 2 -15.25 -1.97 -12.96
N GLY A 3 -14.43 -1.73 -11.94
CA GLY A 3 -14.63 -0.71 -10.93
C GLY A 3 -14.63 0.69 -11.53
N ALA A 4 -13.80 0.94 -12.55
CA ALA A 4 -13.76 2.23 -13.24
C ALA A 4 -15.08 2.51 -13.95
N ASN A 5 -15.60 1.56 -14.72
CA ASN A 5 -16.89 1.68 -15.40
C ASN A 5 -18.07 1.76 -14.43
N ASN A 6 -18.03 1.01 -13.32
CA ASN A 6 -19.08 1.07 -12.30
C ASN A 6 -19.15 2.43 -11.60
N LEU A 7 -18.03 3.14 -11.51
CA LEU A 7 -17.93 4.44 -10.86
C LEU A 7 -17.95 5.61 -11.87
N ALA A 8 -17.71 5.37 -13.16
CA ALA A 8 -17.68 6.37 -14.23
C ALA A 8 -18.92 7.27 -14.34
N PRO A 9 -20.16 6.82 -14.02
CA PRO A 9 -21.32 7.72 -14.01
C PRO A 9 -21.22 8.85 -12.97
N ARG A 10 -20.27 8.77 -12.02
CA ARG A 10 -20.06 9.80 -11.00
C ARG A 10 -18.99 10.79 -11.48
N PRO A 11 -19.25 12.11 -11.43
CA PRO A 11 -18.25 13.10 -11.77
C PRO A 11 -17.05 13.00 -10.82
N GLY A 12 -15.83 13.23 -11.33
CA GLY A 12 -14.61 13.23 -10.52
C GLY A 12 -14.04 11.84 -10.22
N VAL A 13 -14.50 10.79 -10.91
CA VAL A 13 -13.91 9.46 -10.84
C VAL A 13 -12.96 9.24 -12.01
N ARG A 14 -11.78 8.69 -11.71
CA ARG A 14 -10.86 8.17 -12.72
C ARG A 14 -10.30 6.83 -12.28
N GLY A 15 -10.61 5.78 -13.03
CA GLY A 15 -9.89 4.52 -12.93
C GLY A 15 -8.49 4.66 -13.52
N LEU A 16 -7.52 3.96 -12.94
CA LEU A 16 -6.13 3.98 -13.39
C LEU A 16 -5.66 2.56 -13.67
N GLN A 17 -4.93 2.40 -14.78
CA GLN A 17 -4.19 1.17 -15.04
C GLN A 17 -2.88 1.16 -14.22
N PRO A 18 -2.33 -0.02 -13.89
CA PRO A 18 -1.02 -0.10 -13.26
C PRO A 18 0.03 0.74 -14.00
N TRP A 19 0.78 1.55 -13.24
CA TRP A 19 1.78 2.50 -13.70
C TRP A 19 1.27 3.74 -14.46
N GLU A 20 -0.04 3.86 -14.67
CA GLU A 20 -0.64 5.11 -15.12
C GLU A 20 -0.43 6.19 -14.05
N THR A 21 -0.05 7.39 -14.50
CA THR A 21 0.15 8.54 -13.63
C THR A 21 -0.83 9.65 -13.97
N VAL A 22 -1.38 10.29 -12.95
CA VAL A 22 -2.22 11.47 -13.07
C VAL A 22 -1.75 12.59 -12.18
N SER A 23 -1.79 13.80 -12.72
CA SER A 23 -1.47 15.02 -11.99
C SER A 23 -2.75 15.64 -11.42
N LEU A 24 -2.74 15.99 -10.14
CA LEU A 24 -3.80 16.74 -9.48
C LEU A 24 -3.24 17.99 -8.81
N GLU A 25 -3.89 19.13 -9.03
CA GLU A 25 -3.57 20.36 -8.30
C GLU A 25 -4.46 20.48 -7.06
N ILE A 26 -3.83 20.49 -5.88
CA ILE A 26 -4.53 20.57 -4.58
C ILE A 26 -3.84 21.64 -3.74
N GLY A 27 -4.56 22.72 -3.41
CA GLY A 27 -4.04 23.81 -2.59
C GLY A 27 -2.80 24.50 -3.18
N GLY A 28 -2.78 24.70 -4.50
CA GLY A 28 -1.67 25.34 -5.22
C GLY A 28 -0.41 24.47 -5.34
N ARG A 29 -0.56 23.14 -5.22
CA ARG A 29 0.53 22.17 -5.38
C ARG A 29 0.10 21.07 -6.33
N VAL A 30 1.00 20.70 -7.22
CA VAL A 30 0.81 19.53 -8.09
C VAL A 30 1.28 18.27 -7.36
N PHE A 31 0.40 17.29 -7.36
CA PHE A 31 0.66 15.93 -6.90
C PHE A 31 0.57 14.99 -8.08
N GLU A 32 1.58 14.13 -8.23
CA GLU A 32 1.51 13.00 -9.17
C GLU A 32 1.07 11.76 -8.41
N ILE A 33 0.01 11.12 -8.90
CA ILE A 33 -0.52 9.86 -8.38
C ILE A 33 -0.25 8.80 -9.44
N THR A 34 0.67 7.88 -9.13
CA THR A 34 0.99 6.73 -9.99
C THR A 34 0.35 5.48 -9.41
N ALA A 35 -0.56 4.83 -10.15
CA ALA A 35 -1.14 3.58 -9.71
C ALA A 35 -0.10 2.46 -9.70
N THR A 36 -0.19 1.53 -8.74
CA THR A 36 0.67 0.35 -8.63
C THR A 36 -0.15 -0.93 -8.78
N PRO A 37 0.44 -2.01 -9.31
CA PRO A 37 -0.26 -3.29 -9.42
C PRO A 37 -0.64 -3.82 -8.04
N CYS A 38 -1.80 -4.49 -7.95
CA CYS A 38 -2.23 -5.25 -6.78
C CYS A 38 -2.77 -6.62 -7.20
N GLN A 39 -2.76 -7.55 -6.25
CA GLN A 39 -3.41 -8.84 -6.37
C GLN A 39 -4.24 -9.08 -5.10
N HIS A 40 -5.55 -8.84 -5.21
CA HIS A 40 -6.50 -9.06 -4.11
C HIS A 40 -7.26 -10.37 -4.31
N LEU A 41 -8.16 -10.41 -5.28
CA LEU A 41 -8.86 -11.61 -5.73
C LEU A 41 -8.37 -12.01 -7.12
N PRO A 42 -8.33 -13.32 -7.45
CA PRO A 42 -8.09 -13.75 -8.82
C PRO A 42 -9.08 -13.08 -9.80
N GLY A 43 -8.56 -12.28 -10.73
CA GLY A 43 -9.38 -11.51 -11.69
C GLY A 43 -10.17 -10.33 -11.08
N GLY A 44 -9.93 -10.01 -9.81
CA GLY A 44 -10.47 -8.82 -9.15
C GLY A 44 -9.63 -7.59 -9.44
N GLU A 45 -10.29 -6.44 -9.53
CA GLU A 45 -9.62 -5.15 -9.73
C GLU A 45 -9.27 -4.53 -8.38
N CYS A 46 -7.99 -4.21 -8.18
CA CYS A 46 -7.49 -3.45 -7.05
C CYS A 46 -6.22 -2.73 -7.51
N ILE A 47 -5.95 -1.56 -6.95
CA ILE A 47 -4.70 -0.82 -7.15
C ILE A 47 -4.19 -0.30 -5.81
N GLY A 48 -2.87 -0.18 -5.72
CA GLY A 48 -2.20 0.70 -4.78
C GLY A 48 -1.84 1.99 -5.52
N PHE A 49 -1.18 2.91 -4.84
CA PHE A 49 -0.67 4.10 -5.52
C PHE A 49 0.54 4.70 -4.81
N VAL A 50 1.37 5.36 -5.61
CA VAL A 50 2.47 6.19 -5.16
C VAL A 50 2.09 7.64 -5.35
N LEU A 51 2.30 8.45 -4.31
CA LEU A 51 2.12 9.88 -4.31
C LEU A 51 3.49 10.57 -4.32
N THR A 52 3.71 11.44 -5.30
CA THR A 52 4.88 12.33 -5.33
C THR A 52 4.47 13.79 -5.46
N CYS A 53 5.33 14.68 -4.97
CA CYS A 53 5.18 16.12 -5.08
C CYS A 53 6.58 16.74 -5.14
N ALA A 54 6.75 17.81 -5.92
CA ALA A 54 8.04 18.51 -6.02
C ALA A 54 8.61 18.90 -4.65
N LYS A 55 7.75 19.25 -3.68
CA LYS A 55 8.16 19.58 -2.30
C LYS A 55 8.65 18.40 -1.47
N PHE A 56 8.35 17.16 -1.86
CA PHE A 56 8.91 15.98 -1.17
C PHE A 56 10.42 15.84 -1.46
N GLY A 57 10.91 16.44 -2.54
CA GLY A 57 12.31 16.39 -2.93
C GLY A 57 12.70 15.09 -3.63
N HIS A 58 14.01 14.89 -3.80
CA HIS A 58 14.59 13.72 -4.44
C HIS A 58 15.71 13.15 -3.58
N SER A 59 15.86 11.83 -3.60
CA SER A 59 16.99 11.13 -2.98
C SER A 59 17.45 10.01 -3.92
N ASN A 60 18.75 9.76 -4.00
CA ASN A 60 19.32 8.69 -4.84
C ASN A 60 18.83 8.74 -6.31
N GLY A 61 18.64 9.95 -6.85
CA GLY A 61 18.18 10.17 -8.22
C GLY A 61 16.69 9.88 -8.47
N LYS A 62 15.89 9.63 -7.44
CA LYS A 62 14.46 9.31 -7.53
C LYS A 62 13.62 10.29 -6.72
N SER A 63 12.38 10.54 -7.15
CA SER A 63 11.44 11.36 -6.37
C SER A 63 11.15 10.71 -5.02
N ASN A 64 11.17 11.50 -3.96
CA ASN A 64 10.70 11.07 -2.66
C ASN A 64 9.19 10.88 -2.71
N ALA A 65 8.73 9.78 -2.14
CA ALA A 65 7.39 9.27 -2.38
C ALA A 65 6.74 8.69 -1.13
N ILE A 66 5.41 8.77 -1.10
CA ILE A 66 4.56 8.04 -0.16
C ILE A 66 3.85 6.94 -0.95
N TYR A 67 3.93 5.71 -0.47
CA TYR A 67 3.30 4.56 -1.09
C TYR A 67 2.12 4.08 -0.27
N PHE A 68 0.99 3.78 -0.92
CA PHE A 68 -0.18 3.13 -0.36
C PHE A 68 -0.36 1.78 -1.05
N SER A 69 -0.35 0.69 -0.30
CA SER A 69 -0.32 -0.65 -0.89
C SER A 69 -1.59 -1.03 -1.64
N GLY A 70 -2.73 -0.45 -1.27
CA GLY A 70 -4.03 -1.06 -1.56
C GLY A 70 -4.16 -2.42 -0.88
N ASP A 71 -5.27 -3.11 -1.14
CA ASP A 71 -5.48 -4.47 -0.66
C ASP A 71 -4.79 -5.44 -1.62
N THR A 72 -3.65 -5.98 -1.20
CA THR A 72 -2.86 -6.87 -2.04
C THR A 72 -2.10 -7.88 -1.19
N VAL A 73 -1.80 -9.04 -1.77
CA VAL A 73 -0.70 -9.89 -1.30
C VAL A 73 0.63 -9.42 -1.87
N TYR A 74 1.75 -9.90 -1.33
CA TYR A 74 3.06 -9.64 -1.94
C TYR A 74 3.20 -10.39 -3.27
N VAL A 75 3.56 -9.66 -4.33
CA VAL A 75 3.96 -10.22 -5.62
C VAL A 75 5.29 -9.62 -6.05
N PRO A 76 6.19 -10.38 -6.71
CA PRO A 76 7.54 -9.91 -7.05
C PRO A 76 7.57 -8.60 -7.86
N GLN A 77 6.55 -8.34 -8.68
CA GLN A 77 6.43 -7.12 -9.46
C GLN A 77 6.43 -5.84 -8.61
N LEU A 78 5.98 -5.91 -7.35
CA LEU A 78 5.96 -4.76 -6.44
C LEU A 78 7.36 -4.19 -6.16
N ALA A 79 8.43 -4.99 -6.32
CA ALA A 79 9.81 -4.50 -6.20
C ALA A 79 10.13 -3.39 -7.21
N GLU A 80 9.42 -3.32 -8.34
CA GLU A 80 9.59 -2.26 -9.33
C GLU A 80 9.29 -0.86 -8.77
N ILE A 81 8.47 -0.76 -7.71
CA ILE A 81 8.18 0.50 -7.01
C ILE A 81 9.48 1.12 -6.49
N GLY A 82 10.34 0.33 -5.84
CA GLY A 82 11.64 0.79 -5.33
C GLY A 82 12.63 1.14 -6.44
N ASN A 83 12.45 0.60 -7.65
CA ASN A 83 13.25 0.96 -8.82
C ASN A 83 12.86 2.34 -9.38
N LYS A 84 11.58 2.70 -9.33
CA LYS A 84 11.06 3.98 -9.86
C LYS A 84 11.11 5.12 -8.84
N PHE A 85 10.93 4.83 -7.55
CA PHE A 85 10.71 5.84 -6.52
C PHE A 85 11.62 5.63 -5.29
N ASN A 86 11.90 6.72 -4.57
CA ASN A 86 12.49 6.65 -3.24
C ASN A 86 11.37 6.68 -2.19
N ILE A 87 10.94 5.51 -1.71
CA ILE A 87 9.81 5.39 -0.78
C ILE A 87 10.21 5.83 0.62
N VAL A 88 9.69 6.98 1.04
CA VAL A 88 9.96 7.53 2.37
C VAL A 88 8.98 6.94 3.39
N VAL A 89 7.71 6.80 3.01
CA VAL A 89 6.67 6.21 3.84
C VAL A 89 5.90 5.19 3.03
N ALA A 90 5.76 3.97 3.53
CA ALA A 90 4.88 2.95 2.98
C ALA A 90 3.71 2.67 3.94
N LEU A 91 2.48 3.02 3.54
CA LEU A 91 1.27 2.63 4.23
C LEU A 91 0.80 1.29 3.67
N ILE A 92 0.80 0.26 4.52
CA ILE A 92 0.60 -1.13 4.08
C ILE A 92 -0.64 -1.71 4.75
N ASN A 93 -1.60 -2.13 3.94
CA ASN A 93 -2.77 -2.86 4.40
C ASN A 93 -2.38 -4.30 4.74
N LEU A 94 -2.60 -4.68 5.99
CA LEU A 94 -2.34 -6.01 6.54
C LEU A 94 -3.67 -6.77 6.74
N GLY A 95 -3.71 -7.60 7.78
CA GLY A 95 -4.88 -8.35 8.22
C GLY A 95 -4.87 -9.82 7.81
N CYS A 96 -4.00 -10.22 6.87
CA CYS A 96 -3.99 -11.56 6.28
C CYS A 96 -5.42 -12.04 5.98
N ALA A 97 -6.18 -11.19 5.29
CA ALA A 97 -7.57 -11.51 4.95
C ALA A 97 -7.58 -12.73 4.02
N VAL A 98 -8.55 -13.62 4.24
CA VAL A 98 -8.74 -14.82 3.43
C VAL A 98 -10.14 -14.81 2.84
N ALA A 99 -10.23 -14.90 1.51
CA ALA A 99 -11.49 -15.06 0.80
C ALA A 99 -11.79 -16.53 0.57
N GLY A 100 -13.03 -16.94 0.83
CA GLY A 100 -13.53 -18.25 0.43
C GLY A 100 -13.91 -18.25 -1.05
N LEU A 101 -13.25 -19.08 -1.87
CA LEU A 101 -13.60 -19.30 -3.27
C LEU A 101 -14.08 -20.75 -3.48
N PRO A 102 -14.81 -21.04 -4.57
CA PRO A 102 -15.19 -22.42 -4.91
C PRO A 102 -14.00 -23.39 -5.03
N THR A 103 -12.82 -22.87 -5.37
CA THR A 103 -11.56 -23.62 -5.49
C THR A 103 -10.80 -23.77 -4.17
N GLY A 104 -11.30 -23.23 -3.06
CA GLY A 104 -10.64 -23.19 -1.77
C GLY A 104 -10.33 -21.77 -1.27
N PRO A 105 -9.93 -21.61 0.00
CA PRO A 105 -9.57 -20.33 0.57
C PRO A 105 -8.30 -19.76 -0.07
N VAL A 106 -8.29 -18.46 -0.34
CA VAL A 106 -7.14 -17.72 -0.89
C VAL A 106 -6.86 -16.50 -0.03
N GLN A 107 -5.59 -16.27 0.30
CA GLN A 107 -5.16 -15.05 0.99
C GLN A 107 -5.23 -13.85 0.02
N ILE A 108 -5.79 -12.73 0.47
CA ILE A 108 -6.11 -11.57 -0.37
C ILE A 108 -5.49 -10.25 0.12
N THR A 109 -4.99 -10.19 1.35
CA THR A 109 -4.16 -9.07 1.85
C THR A 109 -2.88 -9.57 2.50
N MET A 110 -1.87 -8.71 2.60
CA MET A 110 -0.58 -9.09 3.18
C MET A 110 -0.72 -9.54 4.64
N ASP A 111 0.11 -10.50 5.01
CA ASP A 111 0.52 -10.68 6.40
C ASP A 111 1.76 -9.83 6.72
N ALA A 112 2.16 -9.81 7.99
CA ALA A 112 3.32 -9.06 8.46
C ALA A 112 4.65 -9.51 7.81
N LYS A 113 4.81 -10.79 7.45
CA LYS A 113 6.03 -11.29 6.78
C LYS A 113 6.13 -10.76 5.36
N GLN A 114 5.03 -10.79 4.63
CA GLN A 114 4.91 -10.23 3.29
C GLN A 114 5.15 -8.71 3.29
N ALA A 115 4.66 -7.99 4.31
CA ALA A 115 4.95 -6.57 4.44
C ALA A 115 6.43 -6.30 4.73
N ALA A 116 7.06 -7.07 5.62
CA ALA A 116 8.50 -6.97 5.84
C ALA A 116 9.30 -7.25 4.55
N GLN A 117 8.89 -8.25 3.77
CA GLN A 117 9.48 -8.54 2.46
C GLN A 117 9.31 -7.37 1.48
N LEU A 118 8.10 -6.79 1.41
CA LEU A 118 7.82 -5.64 0.56
C LEU A 118 8.69 -4.44 0.92
N VAL A 119 8.76 -4.09 2.21
CA VAL A 119 9.55 -2.96 2.72
C VAL A 119 11.02 -3.09 2.34
N ARG A 120 11.59 -4.29 2.46
CA ARG A 120 12.97 -4.57 2.02
C ARG A 120 13.10 -4.41 0.50
N ALA A 121 12.17 -4.99 -0.27
CA ALA A 121 12.21 -4.97 -1.72
C ALA A 121 12.11 -3.56 -2.31
N ILE A 122 11.25 -2.70 -1.76
CA ILE A 122 11.06 -1.32 -2.24
C ILE A 122 12.02 -0.31 -1.58
N GLY A 123 12.82 -0.75 -0.60
CA GLY A 123 13.74 0.11 0.14
C GLY A 123 13.04 1.19 0.96
N ALA A 124 11.84 0.92 1.49
CA ALA A 124 11.08 1.93 2.24
C ALA A 124 11.84 2.36 3.51
N LYS A 125 11.87 3.69 3.75
CA LYS A 125 12.51 4.24 4.95
C LYS A 125 11.76 3.80 6.21
N ILE A 126 10.45 4.06 6.25
CA ILE A 126 9.52 3.56 7.27
C ILE A 126 8.27 2.95 6.64
N MET A 127 7.60 2.08 7.39
CA MET A 127 6.26 1.61 7.10
C MET A 127 5.27 1.94 8.22
N VAL A 128 4.02 2.13 7.83
CA VAL A 128 2.87 2.30 8.71
C VAL A 128 1.90 1.15 8.42
N PRO A 129 1.79 0.15 9.30
CA PRO A 129 0.83 -0.92 9.13
C PRO A 129 -0.59 -0.38 9.35
N MET A 130 -1.53 -0.80 8.51
CA MET A 130 -2.96 -0.46 8.58
C MET A 130 -3.80 -1.72 8.32
N HIS A 131 -5.12 -1.62 8.44
CA HIS A 131 -6.04 -2.67 7.98
C HIS A 131 -5.86 -4.04 8.68
N PHE A 132 -5.62 -4.07 10.00
CA PHE A 132 -5.45 -5.32 10.77
C PHE A 132 -6.25 -5.42 12.08
N GLU A 133 -7.03 -4.40 12.45
CA GLU A 133 -7.76 -4.40 13.75
C GLU A 133 -9.28 -4.35 13.64
N SER A 134 -9.85 -4.00 12.48
CA SER A 134 -11.25 -3.55 12.41
C SER A 134 -12.26 -4.53 11.82
N TRP A 135 -11.82 -5.68 11.29
CA TRP A 135 -12.70 -6.61 10.56
C TRP A 135 -12.59 -8.05 11.07
N GLU A 136 -13.71 -8.77 11.10
CA GLU A 136 -13.79 -10.15 11.61
C GLU A 136 -12.99 -11.17 10.78
N HIS A 137 -12.87 -10.92 9.47
CA HIS A 137 -12.18 -11.83 8.54
C HIS A 137 -10.66 -11.66 8.54
N PHE A 138 -10.10 -10.76 9.34
CA PHE A 138 -8.66 -10.66 9.53
C PHE A 138 -8.16 -11.79 10.42
N THR A 139 -7.27 -12.59 9.85
CA THR A 139 -6.68 -13.74 10.54
C THR A 139 -5.43 -13.35 11.33
N GLN A 140 -4.81 -12.21 11.01
CA GLN A 140 -3.68 -11.65 11.75
C GLN A 140 -4.03 -10.27 12.34
N LYS A 141 -3.97 -10.15 13.68
CA LYS A 141 -4.35 -8.94 14.44
C LYS A 141 -3.16 -8.24 15.08
N GLY A 142 -3.38 -7.07 15.68
CA GLY A 142 -2.34 -6.16 16.16
C GLY A 142 -1.19 -6.78 16.97
N PRO A 143 -1.46 -7.57 18.03
CA PRO A 143 -0.39 -8.22 18.80
C PRO A 143 0.47 -9.19 17.97
N GLU A 144 -0.15 -9.94 17.06
CA GLU A 144 0.56 -10.88 16.19
C GLU A 144 1.34 -10.15 15.09
N VAL A 145 0.75 -9.12 14.48
CA VAL A 145 1.45 -8.23 13.53
C VAL A 145 2.72 -7.68 14.18
N ARG A 146 2.62 -7.13 15.39
CA ARG A 146 3.77 -6.57 16.13
C ARG A 146 4.84 -7.62 16.38
N LYS A 147 4.45 -8.78 16.88
CA LYS A 147 5.37 -9.90 17.14
C LYS A 147 6.13 -10.32 15.89
N VAL A 148 5.42 -10.56 14.78
CA VAL A 148 6.04 -11.00 13.53
C VAL A 148 6.96 -9.92 12.95
N LEU A 149 6.57 -8.65 12.99
CA LEU A 149 7.43 -7.56 12.52
C LEU A 149 8.68 -7.41 13.37
N GLN A 150 8.61 -7.67 14.67
CA GLN A 150 9.78 -7.71 15.54
C GLN A 150 10.69 -8.90 15.18
N GLU A 151 10.13 -10.10 14.97
CA GLU A 151 10.87 -11.29 14.53
C GLU A 151 11.55 -11.08 13.16
N GLU A 152 10.94 -10.29 12.28
CA GLU A 152 11.49 -9.87 10.99
C GLU A 152 12.50 -8.71 11.11
N GLY A 153 12.79 -8.20 12.30
CA GLY A 153 13.72 -7.09 12.51
C GLY A 153 13.25 -5.77 11.90
N MET A 154 11.94 -5.55 11.82
CA MET A 154 11.31 -4.34 11.26
C MET A 154 10.97 -3.27 12.30
N GLU A 155 11.27 -3.51 13.58
CA GLU A 155 10.88 -2.64 14.69
C GLU A 155 11.29 -1.17 14.45
N ASP A 156 12.56 -0.91 14.10
CA ASP A 156 13.09 0.44 13.83
C ASP A 156 12.50 1.13 12.59
N LYS A 157 11.83 0.36 11.72
CA LYS A 157 11.21 0.84 10.49
C LYS A 157 9.69 0.94 10.60
N THR A 158 9.10 0.50 11.71
CA THR A 158 7.65 0.43 11.85
C THR A 158 7.13 1.56 12.72
N VAL A 159 6.26 2.39 12.16
CA VAL A 159 5.57 3.44 12.93
C VAL A 159 4.11 3.04 13.08
N TYR A 160 3.71 2.74 14.31
CA TYR A 160 2.31 2.47 14.65
C TYR A 160 1.59 3.78 14.94
N VAL A 161 0.38 3.91 14.40
CA VAL A 161 -0.47 5.08 14.57
C VAL A 161 -1.72 4.72 15.37
N ASN A 162 -2.26 5.69 16.11
CA ASN A 162 -3.50 5.53 16.86
C ASN A 162 -4.71 5.95 16.02
N LEU A 163 -5.83 5.25 16.18
CA LEU A 163 -7.08 5.57 15.47
C LEU A 163 -7.59 6.97 15.86
N GLY A 164 -7.87 7.79 14.84
CA GLY A 164 -8.39 9.15 15.03
C GLY A 164 -7.35 10.19 15.45
N GLU A 165 -6.10 9.80 15.70
CA GLU A 165 -5.04 10.71 16.11
C GLU A 165 -4.14 11.12 14.94
N LYS A 166 -3.92 12.43 14.79
CA LYS A 166 -2.98 12.95 13.80
C LYS A 166 -1.55 12.60 14.24
N THR A 167 -0.81 11.91 13.38
CA THR A 167 0.59 11.54 13.61
C THR A 167 1.52 12.24 12.62
N CYS A 168 2.64 12.77 13.10
CA CYS A 168 3.73 13.25 12.25
C CYS A 168 4.76 12.13 12.08
N LEU A 169 5.01 11.70 10.84
CA LEU A 169 5.83 10.52 10.56
C LEU A 169 7.31 10.85 10.30
N ILE A 170 7.58 12.02 9.69
CA ILE A 170 8.90 12.54 9.31
C ILE A 170 8.91 14.07 9.38
#